data_AF-A0A317VH21-F1
#
_entry.id   AF-A0A317VH21-F1
#
_cell.length_a   1.000
_cell.length_b   1.000
_cell.length_c   1.000
_cell.angle_alpha   90.00
_cell.angle_beta   90.00
_cell.angle_gamma   90.00
#
_symmetry.space_group_name_H-M   'P 1'
#
loop_
_entity.id
_entity.type
_entity.pdbx_description
1 polymer ?
#
loop_
_entity_poly.entity_id
_entity_poly.type
_entity_poly.pdbx_seq_one_letter_code
_entity_poly.pdbx_strand_id
1 'polypeptide(L)'
;MPTLLEILSRPIPPIVCKAAEGSLTFHRDWKPVERLAVWKEFSYDNVMKLFEEVLQFDFRADIHEPSRELTSNEKDVWGEDSLKHTLSRSLVPVIPQCLAKRWDRMHPALQQAPAELVPSGFAKVSSKWTSGGVRKRNYRYPFAQVQFYCMQNHTRYGWIITDRELVVIRCSVQESSSSSGFGGAVSTPRRPRPLSYSAQILTSPSSHSDPSFASIAGYVDDGSDYEPGLLEWQSIPFDAQGPGILTVRLALWALAMLGAAEVSTTLQSQYHPLHSYTSLDEGFIHLSTGHMTFDDYDDASHVFTRNDRSVSYDNNFSSFHAEDVHHILWDESTRKWKVILLDPIAPNYTVPVQNEFWSRLRAASYSWEQMGQGEYGWVRLGRQRPLFPPLIWQSGS
;
A
#
# COMPACT_ATOMS: atom_id res chain seq x y z
N MET A 1 21.12 -12.95 -23.41
CA MET A 1 21.17 -12.58 -21.98
C MET A 1 19.77 -12.25 -21.60
N PRO A 2 19.20 -12.78 -20.51
CA PRO A 2 17.77 -12.68 -20.36
C PRO A 2 17.36 -11.25 -20.00
N THR A 3 16.25 -10.77 -20.55
CA THR A 3 15.64 -9.53 -20.09
C THR A 3 15.00 -9.73 -18.71
N LEU A 4 14.67 -8.64 -18.01
CA LEU A 4 13.92 -8.75 -16.76
C LEU A 4 12.54 -9.39 -16.97
N LEU A 5 11.87 -9.04 -18.06
CA LEU A 5 10.63 -9.66 -18.45
C LEU A 5 10.79 -11.18 -18.62
N GLU A 6 11.83 -11.63 -19.32
CA GLU A 6 12.06 -13.06 -19.52
C GLU A 6 12.25 -13.81 -18.19
N ILE A 7 12.97 -13.24 -17.23
CA ILE A 7 13.16 -13.84 -15.89
C ILE A 7 11.84 -13.89 -15.11
N LEU A 8 11.07 -12.80 -15.10
CA LEU A 8 9.78 -12.71 -14.41
C LEU A 8 8.69 -13.55 -15.08
N SER A 9 8.83 -13.89 -16.37
CA SER A 9 7.90 -14.75 -17.11
C SER A 9 8.20 -16.24 -17.01
N ARG A 10 9.27 -16.64 -16.30
CA ARG A 10 9.65 -18.04 -16.12
C ARG A 10 8.59 -18.85 -15.35
N PRO A 11 8.50 -20.17 -15.61
CA PRO A 11 7.65 -21.07 -14.84
C PRO A 11 7.95 -21.00 -13.34
N ILE A 12 6.91 -20.98 -12.52
CA ILE A 12 7.04 -21.30 -11.10
C ILE A 12 6.89 -22.83 -10.97
N PRO A 13 7.72 -23.51 -10.16
CA PRO A 13 7.55 -24.93 -9.93
C PRO A 13 6.11 -25.28 -9.53
N PRO A 14 5.52 -26.35 -10.08
CA PRO A 14 4.15 -26.73 -9.76
C PRO A 14 4.04 -27.12 -8.28
N ILE A 15 2.97 -26.65 -7.66
CA ILE A 15 2.62 -26.92 -6.26
C ILE A 15 1.38 -27.82 -6.24
N VAL A 16 1.36 -28.79 -5.33
CA VAL A 16 0.24 -29.72 -5.16
C VAL A 16 -0.40 -29.50 -3.80
N CYS A 17 -1.63 -29.00 -3.76
CA CYS A 17 -2.36 -28.88 -2.50
C CYS A 17 -2.79 -30.25 -1.98
N LYS A 18 -2.29 -30.61 -0.80
CA LYS A 18 -2.68 -31.76 0.02
C LYS A 18 -3.45 -31.33 1.29
N ALA A 19 -3.57 -30.03 1.52
CA ALA A 19 -4.25 -29.49 2.68
C ALA A 19 -5.72 -29.91 2.71
N ALA A 20 -6.20 -30.32 3.87
CA ALA A 20 -7.62 -30.57 4.11
C ALA A 20 -8.44 -29.28 3.91
N GLU A 21 -9.74 -29.44 3.69
CA GLU A 21 -10.68 -28.32 3.81
C GLU A 21 -10.62 -27.76 5.24
N GLY A 22 -10.85 -26.45 5.36
CA GLY A 22 -10.78 -25.79 6.66
C GLY A 22 -11.58 -24.49 6.69
N SER A 23 -11.74 -23.96 7.89
CA SER A 23 -12.42 -22.68 8.09
C SER A 23 -11.54 -21.50 7.68
N LEU A 24 -12.21 -20.43 7.26
CA LEU A 24 -11.59 -19.14 7.05
C LEU A 24 -11.36 -18.45 8.39
N THR A 25 -10.18 -17.85 8.55
CA THR A 25 -9.89 -16.96 9.67
C THR A 25 -10.82 -15.75 9.58
N PHE A 26 -11.29 -15.29 10.73
CA PHE A 26 -12.11 -14.09 10.87
C PHE A 26 -11.68 -13.34 12.11
N HIS A 27 -11.64 -12.01 12.01
CA HIS A 27 -11.49 -11.13 13.16
C HIS A 27 -12.65 -10.13 13.19
N ARG A 28 -13.18 -9.86 14.39
CA ARG A 28 -14.33 -8.97 14.58
C ARG A 28 -14.06 -7.51 14.19
N ASP A 29 -12.79 -7.11 14.21
CA ASP A 29 -12.38 -5.74 13.89
C ASP A 29 -12.16 -5.54 12.38
N TRP A 30 -12.20 -6.61 11.58
CA TRP A 30 -12.19 -6.49 10.14
C TRP A 30 -13.55 -5.97 9.68
N LYS A 31 -13.58 -4.71 9.24
CA LYS A 31 -14.76 -4.11 8.63
C LYS A 31 -15.18 -4.96 7.41
N PRO A 32 -16.48 -5.25 7.21
CA PRO A 32 -16.93 -6.01 6.06
C PRO A 32 -16.58 -5.32 4.73
N VAL A 33 -16.16 -6.09 3.74
CA VAL A 33 -15.97 -5.57 2.37
C VAL A 33 -17.34 -5.38 1.73
N GLU A 34 -17.82 -4.13 1.69
CA GLU A 34 -19.12 -3.78 1.10
C GLU A 34 -19.05 -3.73 -0.43
N ARG A 35 -18.03 -3.01 -0.95
CA ARG A 35 -17.83 -2.73 -2.36
C ARG A 35 -16.61 -3.47 -2.88
N LEU A 36 -16.84 -4.35 -3.86
CA LEU A 36 -15.80 -5.19 -4.47
C LEU A 36 -15.94 -5.16 -5.99
N ALA A 37 -14.84 -4.88 -6.70
CA ALA A 37 -14.80 -4.84 -8.16
C ALA A 37 -13.55 -5.53 -8.71
N VAL A 38 -13.60 -5.91 -9.99
CA VAL A 38 -12.42 -6.43 -10.68
C VAL A 38 -11.51 -5.27 -11.08
N TRP A 39 -10.23 -5.35 -10.72
CA TRP A 39 -9.20 -4.37 -11.07
C TRP A 39 -8.70 -4.62 -12.50
N LYS A 40 -9.55 -4.31 -13.49
CA LYS A 40 -9.28 -4.59 -14.91
C LYS A 40 -8.00 -3.92 -15.44
N GLU A 41 -7.59 -2.82 -14.81
CA GLU A 41 -6.40 -2.08 -15.20
C GLU A 41 -5.10 -2.80 -14.81
N PHE A 42 -5.12 -3.75 -13.87
CA PHE A 42 -3.94 -4.53 -13.53
C PHE A 42 -3.81 -5.72 -14.50
N SER A 43 -3.37 -5.42 -15.72
CA SER A 43 -3.21 -6.37 -16.82
C SER A 43 -1.76 -6.44 -17.30
N TYR A 44 -1.42 -7.45 -18.10
CA TYR A 44 -0.10 -7.53 -18.74
C TYR A 44 0.21 -6.27 -19.56
N ASP A 45 -0.72 -5.85 -20.42
CA ASP A 45 -0.53 -4.71 -21.31
C ASP A 45 -0.26 -3.43 -20.54
N ASN A 46 -1.01 -3.17 -19.46
CA ASN A 46 -0.77 -2.00 -18.62
C ASN A 46 0.55 -2.13 -17.85
N VAL A 47 0.90 -3.31 -17.31
CA VAL A 47 2.21 -3.51 -16.67
C VAL A 47 3.35 -3.24 -17.65
N MET A 48 3.22 -3.65 -18.91
CA MET A 48 4.18 -3.31 -19.95
C MET A 48 4.22 -1.80 -20.21
N LYS A 49 3.09 -1.13 -20.42
CA LYS A 49 3.04 0.33 -20.61
C LYS A 49 3.68 1.12 -19.46
N LEU A 50 3.62 0.61 -18.24
CA LEU A 50 4.18 1.25 -17.04
C LEU A 50 5.68 1.05 -16.90
N PHE A 51 6.19 -0.11 -17.30
CA PHE A 51 7.52 -0.58 -16.92
C PHE A 51 8.33 -1.14 -18.09
N GLU A 52 7.93 -0.93 -19.35
CA GLU A 52 8.57 -1.51 -20.53
C GLU A 52 10.08 -1.24 -20.56
N GLU A 53 10.51 0.01 -20.36
CA GLU A 53 11.94 0.37 -20.36
C GLU A 53 12.74 -0.45 -19.33
N VAL A 54 12.14 -0.69 -18.17
CA VAL A 54 12.76 -1.43 -17.06
C VAL A 54 12.73 -2.94 -17.32
N LEU A 55 11.62 -3.43 -17.86
CA LEU A 55 11.35 -4.85 -18.10
C LEU A 55 12.14 -5.39 -19.29
N GLN A 56 12.36 -4.58 -20.33
CA GLN A 56 13.12 -4.95 -21.53
C GLN A 56 14.64 -4.87 -21.32
N PHE A 57 15.10 -4.47 -20.14
CA PHE A 57 16.53 -4.34 -19.89
C PHE A 57 17.23 -5.71 -19.81
N ASP A 58 18.34 -5.86 -20.54
CA ASP A 58 19.20 -7.04 -20.56
C ASP A 58 20.04 -7.24 -19.30
N PHE A 59 19.95 -8.40 -18.66
CA PHE A 59 20.80 -8.71 -17.51
C PHE A 59 22.21 -9.16 -17.89
N ARG A 60 23.23 -8.49 -17.32
CA ARG A 60 24.66 -8.87 -17.45
C ARG A 60 24.95 -10.34 -17.07
N ALA A 61 24.18 -10.87 -16.14
CA ALA A 61 24.19 -12.27 -15.74
C ALA A 61 22.78 -12.64 -15.31
N ASP A 62 22.38 -13.87 -15.61
CA ASP A 62 21.08 -14.38 -15.19
C ASP A 62 20.93 -14.33 -13.66
N ILE A 63 19.70 -14.18 -13.19
CA ILE A 63 19.40 -14.26 -11.77
C ILE A 63 19.48 -15.73 -11.35
N HIS A 64 20.21 -15.98 -10.26
CA HIS A 64 20.31 -17.32 -9.70
C HIS A 64 18.93 -17.78 -9.24
N GLU A 65 18.32 -18.66 -10.03
CA GLU A 65 17.22 -19.49 -9.57
C GLU A 65 17.71 -20.34 -8.38
N PRO A 66 16.81 -20.74 -7.48
CA PRO A 66 17.14 -21.60 -6.35
C PRO A 66 17.89 -22.84 -6.84
N SER A 67 19.12 -23.03 -6.36
CA SER A 67 20.07 -24.02 -6.91
C SER A 67 19.64 -25.48 -6.80
N ARG A 68 18.62 -25.77 -5.99
CA ARG A 68 18.01 -27.10 -5.87
C ARG A 68 16.56 -27.01 -6.24
N GLU A 69 16.16 -27.81 -7.23
CA GLU A 69 14.74 -28.06 -7.50
C GLU A 69 14.02 -28.45 -6.20
N LEU A 70 12.77 -28.01 -6.08
CA LEU A 70 11.93 -28.43 -4.97
C LEU A 70 11.80 -29.96 -5.00
N THR A 71 12.06 -30.59 -3.86
CA THR A 71 11.78 -32.01 -3.68
C THR A 71 10.28 -32.27 -3.76
N SER A 72 9.86 -33.52 -3.99
CA SER A 72 8.44 -33.86 -4.03
C SER A 72 7.70 -33.43 -2.76
N ASN A 73 8.33 -33.57 -1.59
CA ASN A 73 7.74 -33.17 -0.31
C ASN A 73 7.55 -31.66 -0.18
N GLU A 74 8.43 -30.86 -0.80
CA GLU A 74 8.35 -29.39 -0.76
C GLU A 74 7.37 -28.83 -1.79
N LYS A 75 6.96 -29.64 -2.77
CA LYS A 75 5.87 -29.32 -3.69
C LYS A 75 4.50 -29.61 -3.07
N ASP A 76 4.44 -30.49 -2.07
CA ASP A 76 3.19 -30.85 -1.38
C ASP A 76 2.84 -29.82 -0.29
N VAL A 77 1.74 -29.10 -0.49
CA VAL A 77 1.24 -28.08 0.44
C VAL A 77 0.17 -28.68 1.34
N TRP A 78 0.53 -28.91 2.61
CA TRP A 78 -0.32 -29.46 3.66
C TRP A 78 -1.08 -28.38 4.45
N GLY A 79 -0.61 -27.14 4.38
CA GLY A 79 -1.18 -25.99 5.08
C GLY A 79 -0.51 -24.68 4.67
N GLU A 80 -0.85 -23.60 5.37
CA GLU A 80 -0.35 -22.26 5.07
C GLU A 80 1.16 -22.15 5.29
N ASP A 81 1.72 -22.83 6.30
CA ASP A 81 3.16 -22.78 6.58
C ASP A 81 3.99 -23.55 5.55
N SER A 82 3.53 -24.72 5.08
CA SER A 82 4.18 -25.42 3.97
C SER A 82 4.12 -24.59 2.69
N LEU A 83 3.00 -23.89 2.42
CA LEU A 83 2.92 -22.99 1.27
C LEU A 83 3.93 -21.85 1.39
N LYS A 84 4.00 -21.18 2.55
CA LYS A 84 4.99 -20.11 2.79
C LYS A 84 6.42 -20.62 2.58
N HIS A 85 6.73 -21.83 3.04
CA HIS A 85 8.04 -22.44 2.82
C HIS A 85 8.32 -22.70 1.33
N THR A 86 7.35 -23.23 0.58
CA THR A 86 7.49 -23.42 -0.86
C THR A 86 7.71 -22.09 -1.59
N LEU A 87 6.98 -21.03 -1.20
CA LEU A 87 7.10 -19.70 -1.78
C LEU A 87 8.44 -19.02 -1.43
N SER A 88 8.92 -19.19 -0.19
CA SER A 88 10.22 -18.66 0.23
C SER A 88 11.39 -19.30 -0.52
N ARG A 89 11.20 -20.52 -1.02
CA ARG A 89 12.17 -21.19 -1.88
C ARG A 89 12.02 -20.89 -3.37
N SER A 90 10.85 -20.48 -3.87
CA SER A 90 10.57 -20.37 -5.32
C SER A 90 10.37 -18.95 -5.85
N LEU A 91 9.86 -18.04 -5.02
CA LEU A 91 9.57 -16.65 -5.38
C LEU A 91 10.53 -15.67 -4.74
N VAL A 92 10.75 -15.82 -3.42
CA VAL A 92 11.56 -14.89 -2.61
C VAL A 92 13.04 -14.83 -3.05
N PRO A 93 13.64 -15.85 -3.66
CA PRO A 93 14.99 -15.69 -4.19
C PRO A 93 15.02 -14.80 -5.44
N VAL A 94 13.97 -14.82 -6.27
CA VAL A 94 13.99 -14.18 -7.59
C VAL A 94 13.48 -12.75 -7.54
N ILE A 95 12.31 -12.52 -6.96
CA ILE A 95 11.64 -11.20 -7.04
C ILE A 95 12.46 -10.08 -6.36
N PRO A 96 12.99 -10.25 -5.13
CA PRO A 96 13.85 -9.24 -4.51
C PRO A 96 15.15 -8.98 -5.28
N GLN A 97 15.73 -9.99 -5.93
CA GLN A 97 16.90 -9.78 -6.81
C GLN A 97 16.50 -8.95 -8.05
N CYS A 98 15.35 -9.24 -8.66
CA CYS A 98 14.79 -8.45 -9.75
C CYS A 98 14.53 -6.99 -9.32
N LEU A 99 13.93 -6.78 -8.14
CA LEU A 99 13.70 -5.46 -7.57
C LEU A 99 15.03 -4.74 -7.35
N ALA A 100 15.99 -5.37 -6.66
CA ALA A 100 17.30 -4.79 -6.34
C ALA A 100 18.10 -4.30 -7.55
N LYS A 101 17.90 -4.93 -8.70
CA LYS A 101 18.64 -4.60 -9.92
C LYS A 101 18.11 -3.38 -10.67
N ARG A 102 16.88 -2.95 -10.37
CA ARG A 102 16.19 -1.87 -11.10
C ARG A 102 15.57 -0.82 -10.20
N TRP A 103 15.60 -1.04 -8.90
CA TRP A 103 15.11 -0.12 -7.89
C TRP A 103 15.70 1.28 -8.06
N ASP A 104 17.02 1.35 -8.24
CA ASP A 104 17.79 2.59 -8.42
C ASP A 104 17.34 3.42 -9.63
N ARG A 105 16.94 2.77 -10.73
CA ARG A 105 16.52 3.48 -11.93
C ARG A 105 15.13 4.10 -11.81
N MET A 106 14.22 3.44 -11.09
CA MET A 106 12.84 3.92 -10.93
C MET A 106 12.66 4.82 -9.71
N HIS A 107 13.49 4.62 -8.68
CA HIS A 107 13.42 5.35 -7.43
C HIS A 107 14.81 5.91 -7.05
N PRO A 108 15.43 6.74 -7.91
CA PRO A 108 16.79 7.25 -7.66
C PRO A 108 16.89 8.09 -6.39
N ALA A 109 15.80 8.70 -5.94
CA ALA A 109 15.77 9.47 -4.69
C ALA A 109 15.64 8.58 -3.43
N LEU A 110 15.21 7.33 -3.57
CA LEU A 110 15.16 6.36 -2.47
C LEU A 110 16.54 5.72 -2.30
N GLN A 111 17.37 6.31 -1.42
CA GLN A 111 18.67 5.73 -0.99
C GLN A 111 18.53 4.40 -0.21
N GLN A 112 17.30 3.93 0.00
CA GLN A 112 16.99 2.75 0.79
C GLN A 112 17.06 1.47 -0.06
N ALA A 113 17.21 0.34 0.64
CA ALA A 113 17.09 -0.97 0.02
C ALA A 113 15.73 -1.13 -0.68
N PRO A 114 15.61 -2.00 -1.69
CA PRO A 114 14.37 -2.23 -2.41
C PRO A 114 13.23 -2.53 -1.44
N ALA A 115 12.03 -2.05 -1.75
CA ALA A 115 10.86 -2.38 -0.95
C ALA A 115 10.79 -3.89 -0.79
N GLU A 116 10.73 -4.33 0.46
CA GLU A 116 10.22 -5.66 0.77
C GLU A 116 8.82 -5.76 0.15
N LEU A 117 8.46 -6.94 -0.37
CA LEU A 117 7.14 -7.19 -0.96
C LEU A 117 6.08 -6.54 -0.07
N VAL A 118 5.23 -5.69 -0.67
CA VAL A 118 4.31 -4.77 0.02
C VAL A 118 3.70 -5.46 1.26
N PRO A 119 3.84 -4.88 2.47
CA PRO A 119 3.69 -5.59 3.75
C PRO A 119 2.26 -6.11 4.03
N SER A 120 1.28 -5.74 3.20
CA SER A 120 -0.14 -6.03 3.41
C SER A 120 -0.62 -7.28 2.65
N GLY A 121 0.17 -8.35 2.62
CA GLY A 121 -0.19 -9.60 1.95
C GLY A 121 -0.01 -10.87 2.78
N PHE A 122 -0.66 -11.96 2.37
CA PHE A 122 -0.52 -13.26 3.05
C PHE A 122 -0.79 -14.47 2.14
N ALA A 123 -0.34 -15.64 2.61
CA ALA A 123 -0.55 -16.92 1.96
C ALA A 123 -1.79 -17.65 2.49
N LYS A 124 -2.57 -18.26 1.60
CA LYS A 124 -3.73 -19.10 1.92
C LYS A 124 -3.70 -20.36 1.07
N VAL A 125 -4.13 -21.50 1.60
CA VAL A 125 -4.26 -22.72 0.79
C VAL A 125 -5.57 -22.72 0.00
N SER A 126 -5.54 -23.20 -1.24
CA SER A 126 -6.67 -23.18 -2.17
C SER A 126 -7.84 -24.05 -1.71
N SER A 127 -7.57 -25.10 -0.91
CA SER A 127 -8.60 -25.93 -0.27
C SER A 127 -9.46 -25.15 0.73
N LYS A 128 -8.96 -24.06 1.29
CA LYS A 128 -9.71 -23.17 2.20
C LYS A 128 -10.35 -22.00 1.46
N TRP A 129 -9.66 -21.47 0.45
CA TRP A 129 -10.09 -20.25 -0.22
C TRP A 129 -9.53 -20.08 -1.62
N THR A 130 -10.37 -19.61 -2.52
CA THR A 130 -10.00 -19.09 -3.85
C THR A 130 -10.90 -17.90 -4.18
N SER A 131 -10.42 -17.02 -5.06
CA SER A 131 -11.18 -15.86 -5.55
C SER A 131 -12.45 -16.27 -6.30
N GLY A 132 -12.48 -17.46 -6.91
CA GLY A 132 -13.67 -18.02 -7.58
C GLY A 132 -14.89 -18.15 -6.64
N GLY A 133 -14.68 -18.26 -5.33
CA GLY A 133 -15.75 -18.33 -4.34
C GLY A 133 -16.25 -16.98 -3.83
N VAL A 134 -15.76 -15.84 -4.34
CA VAL A 134 -16.04 -14.47 -3.83
C VAL A 134 -17.52 -14.09 -3.69
N ARG A 135 -18.41 -14.78 -4.43
CA ARG A 135 -19.87 -14.62 -4.29
C ARG A 135 -20.41 -15.14 -2.95
N LYS A 136 -19.68 -16.01 -2.25
CA LYS A 136 -20.04 -16.50 -0.91
C LYS A 136 -19.63 -15.46 0.14
N ARG A 137 -20.54 -15.14 1.08
CA ARG A 137 -20.33 -14.06 2.07
C ARG A 137 -19.05 -14.25 2.90
N ASN A 138 -18.77 -15.46 3.37
CA ASN A 138 -17.56 -15.78 4.14
C ASN A 138 -16.27 -15.69 3.32
N TYR A 139 -16.33 -15.81 1.99
CA TYR A 139 -15.15 -15.71 1.12
C TYR A 139 -14.68 -14.26 0.95
N ARG A 140 -15.39 -13.28 1.51
CA ARG A 140 -14.91 -11.91 1.65
C ARG A 140 -13.98 -11.69 2.84
N TYR A 141 -13.84 -12.65 3.77
CA TYR A 141 -12.98 -12.47 4.95
C TYR A 141 -11.50 -12.27 4.60
N PRO A 142 -10.91 -13.02 3.64
CA PRO A 142 -9.53 -12.74 3.22
C PRO A 142 -9.35 -11.34 2.62
N PHE A 143 -10.34 -10.84 1.86
CA PHE A 143 -10.33 -9.46 1.37
C PHE A 143 -10.44 -8.43 2.51
N ALA A 144 -11.31 -8.68 3.50
CA ALA A 144 -11.47 -7.82 4.67
C ALA A 144 -10.18 -7.75 5.50
N GLN A 145 -9.47 -8.87 5.61
CA GLN A 145 -8.18 -8.95 6.28
C GLN A 145 -7.11 -8.10 5.55
N VAL A 146 -6.98 -8.26 4.22
CA VAL A 146 -6.04 -7.42 3.44
C VAL A 146 -6.42 -5.95 3.54
N GLN A 147 -7.70 -5.62 3.42
CA GLN A 147 -8.18 -4.24 3.55
C GLN A 147 -7.80 -3.63 4.89
N PHE A 148 -8.02 -4.37 5.98
CA PHE A 148 -7.64 -3.97 7.32
C PHE A 148 -6.13 -3.69 7.42
N TYR A 149 -5.27 -4.58 6.89
CA TYR A 149 -3.82 -4.37 6.91
C TYR A 149 -3.37 -3.21 6.03
N CYS A 150 -3.95 -3.04 4.84
CA CYS A 150 -3.71 -1.88 3.99
C CYS A 150 -4.07 -0.58 4.71
N MET A 151 -5.21 -0.54 5.42
CA MET A 151 -5.62 0.62 6.21
C MET A 151 -4.69 0.91 7.38
N GLN A 152 -4.27 -0.13 8.11
CA GLN A 152 -3.35 -0.01 9.24
C GLN A 152 -1.95 0.42 8.81
N ASN A 153 -1.46 -0.10 7.69
CA ASN A 153 -0.13 0.22 7.16
C ASN A 153 -0.14 1.44 6.22
N HIS A 154 -1.30 2.05 6.00
CA HIS A 154 -1.52 3.12 5.02
C HIS A 154 -1.04 2.79 3.60
N THR A 155 -1.09 1.52 3.21
CA THR A 155 -0.68 1.08 1.87
C THR A 155 -1.88 0.95 0.95
N ARG A 156 -1.73 1.42 -0.29
CA ARG A 156 -2.76 1.28 -1.34
C ARG A 156 -2.92 -0.16 -1.83
N TYR A 157 -1.86 -0.94 -1.80
CA TYR A 157 -1.82 -2.26 -2.43
C TYR A 157 -1.64 -3.37 -1.39
N GLY A 158 -2.20 -4.54 -1.70
CA GLY A 158 -2.06 -5.77 -0.94
C GLY A 158 -2.25 -6.98 -1.85
N TRP A 159 -2.06 -8.18 -1.31
CA TRP A 159 -2.17 -9.40 -2.10
C TRP A 159 -2.52 -10.63 -1.26
N ILE A 160 -3.12 -11.64 -1.88
CA ILE A 160 -3.36 -12.96 -1.31
C ILE A 160 -2.79 -13.98 -2.29
N ILE A 161 -1.90 -14.86 -1.84
CA ILE A 161 -1.36 -15.91 -2.70
C ILE A 161 -1.82 -17.30 -2.22
N THR A 162 -2.15 -18.15 -3.17
CA THR A 162 -2.50 -19.54 -2.96
C THR A 162 -1.69 -20.44 -3.88
N ASP A 163 -1.77 -21.75 -3.68
CA ASP A 163 -1.21 -22.75 -4.59
C ASP A 163 -1.88 -22.77 -5.99
N ARG A 164 -2.96 -22.00 -6.20
CA ARG A 164 -3.68 -21.91 -7.49
C ARG A 164 -3.67 -20.54 -8.15
N GLU A 165 -3.50 -19.48 -7.37
CA GLU A 165 -3.59 -18.11 -7.87
C GLU A 165 -2.91 -17.11 -6.94
N LEU A 166 -2.47 -16.00 -7.53
CA LEU A 166 -2.21 -14.75 -6.85
C LEU A 166 -3.41 -13.82 -7.06
N VAL A 167 -3.90 -13.21 -5.99
CA VAL A 167 -4.93 -12.18 -6.02
C VAL A 167 -4.29 -10.87 -5.58
N VAL A 168 -4.07 -9.95 -6.52
CA VAL A 168 -3.61 -8.59 -6.20
C VAL A 168 -4.80 -7.70 -5.87
N ILE A 169 -4.61 -6.76 -4.95
CA ILE A 169 -5.68 -5.94 -4.38
C ILE A 169 -5.25 -4.47 -4.39
N ARG A 170 -6.16 -3.58 -4.80
CA ARG A 170 -6.08 -2.12 -4.67
C ARG A 170 -7.17 -1.68 -3.69
N CYS A 171 -6.78 -1.08 -2.58
CA CYS A 171 -7.68 -0.58 -1.53
C CYS A 171 -7.92 0.92 -1.69
N SER A 172 -9.15 1.36 -1.48
CA SER A 172 -9.50 2.79 -1.34
C SER A 172 -10.17 3.04 0.01
N VAL A 173 -10.26 4.31 0.40
CA VAL A 173 -11.07 4.76 1.54
C VAL A 173 -12.36 5.41 1.03
N GLN A 174 -13.37 5.56 1.89
CA GLN A 174 -14.56 6.32 1.53
C GLN A 174 -14.26 7.81 1.68
N GLU A 175 -14.80 8.61 0.76
CA GLU A 175 -14.79 10.06 0.93
C GLU A 175 -15.73 10.40 2.09
N SER A 176 -15.17 10.84 3.21
CA SER A 176 -15.96 11.33 4.33
C SER A 176 -16.84 12.46 3.80
N SER A 177 -18.16 12.25 3.76
CA SER A 177 -19.15 13.20 3.24
C SER A 177 -19.29 14.48 4.08
N SER A 178 -18.24 14.87 4.80
CA SER A 178 -18.21 15.88 5.85
C SER A 178 -17.41 17.13 5.46
N SER A 179 -16.94 17.26 4.20
CA SER A 179 -16.24 18.46 3.72
C SER A 179 -17.16 19.60 3.26
N SER A 180 -18.47 19.49 3.48
CA SER A 180 -19.43 20.58 3.33
C SER A 180 -19.80 21.17 4.70
N GLY A 181 -18.99 22.12 5.19
CA GLY A 181 -19.37 23.05 6.26
C GLY A 181 -19.00 22.63 7.70
N PHE A 182 -18.25 23.50 8.37
CA PHE A 182 -17.98 23.51 9.80
C PHE A 182 -19.23 23.24 10.67
N GLY A 183 -19.12 22.32 11.64
CA GLY A 183 -20.10 22.15 12.73
C GLY A 183 -20.07 20.74 13.32
N GLY A 184 -19.62 20.61 14.58
CA GLY A 184 -19.32 19.33 15.21
C GLY A 184 -20.45 18.29 15.15
N ALA A 185 -20.11 17.11 14.64
CA ALA A 185 -20.84 15.90 14.99
C ALA A 185 -20.36 15.47 16.38
N VAL A 186 -21.20 15.74 17.38
CA VAL A 186 -21.11 15.12 18.71
C VAL A 186 -21.16 13.61 18.50
N SER A 187 -20.01 12.94 18.57
CA SER A 187 -19.95 11.50 18.70
C SER A 187 -20.71 11.12 19.96
N THR A 188 -21.85 10.45 19.79
CA THR A 188 -22.67 9.95 20.88
C THR A 188 -21.80 9.04 21.77
N PRO A 189 -21.73 9.25 23.10
CA PRO A 189 -20.85 8.47 23.96
C PRO A 189 -21.27 6.99 23.92
N ARG A 190 -20.44 6.15 23.29
CA ARG A 190 -20.55 4.69 23.44
C ARG A 190 -20.24 4.35 24.90
N ARG A 191 -21.26 3.84 25.60
CA ARG A 191 -21.14 3.28 26.96
C ARG A 191 -19.95 2.33 27.04
N PRO A 192 -19.09 2.41 28.08
CA PRO A 192 -18.12 1.36 28.36
C PRO A 192 -18.88 0.05 28.64
N ARG A 193 -18.55 -1.02 27.90
CA ARG A 193 -19.00 -2.37 28.25
C ARG A 193 -17.97 -3.01 29.19
N PRO A 194 -18.42 -3.71 30.24
CA PRO A 194 -17.53 -4.33 31.20
C PRO A 194 -16.68 -5.42 30.57
N LEU A 195 -15.41 -5.44 30.97
CA LEU A 195 -14.43 -6.50 30.69
C LEU A 195 -14.99 -7.86 31.11
N SER A 196 -14.96 -8.82 30.20
CA SER A 196 -15.10 -10.25 30.51
C SER A 196 -14.00 -10.98 29.74
N TYR A 197 -12.96 -11.33 30.49
CA TYR A 197 -11.78 -12.03 30.05
C TYR A 197 -12.08 -13.53 30.03
N SER A 198 -11.97 -14.18 28.86
CA SER A 198 -11.71 -15.61 28.71
C SER A 198 -11.48 -15.97 27.23
N ALA A 199 -10.29 -15.66 26.72
CA ALA A 199 -9.75 -16.35 25.54
C ALA A 199 -8.64 -17.27 26.03
N GLN A 200 -8.90 -18.58 25.97
CA GLN A 200 -7.90 -19.60 26.26
C GLN A 200 -6.77 -19.51 25.24
N ILE A 201 -5.59 -19.19 25.74
CA ILE A 201 -4.31 -19.29 25.06
C ILE A 201 -4.01 -20.79 24.90
N LEU A 202 -3.90 -21.26 23.65
CA LEU A 202 -3.13 -22.46 23.36
C LEU A 202 -1.84 -22.02 22.66
N THR A 203 -0.79 -21.95 23.48
CA THR A 203 0.60 -21.94 23.07
C THR A 203 0.97 -23.32 22.52
N SER A 204 1.76 -23.35 21.45
CA SER A 204 2.84 -24.34 21.33
C SER A 204 4.04 -23.71 20.60
N PRO A 205 5.27 -24.00 21.05
CA PRO A 205 6.48 -23.27 20.68
C PRO A 205 7.32 -24.02 19.63
N SER A 206 7.98 -23.31 18.72
CA SER A 206 9.33 -23.65 18.24
C SER A 206 9.91 -22.45 17.48
N SER A 207 10.95 -21.90 18.07
CA SER A 207 11.71 -20.77 17.54
C SER A 207 12.85 -21.29 16.67
N HIS A 208 12.85 -20.92 15.39
CA HIS A 208 14.07 -20.72 14.61
C HIS A 208 13.89 -19.45 13.78
N SER A 209 14.88 -18.59 13.82
CA SER A 209 14.93 -17.29 13.16
C SER A 209 14.98 -17.49 11.65
N ASP A 210 13.84 -17.30 10.97
CA ASP A 210 13.75 -17.34 9.50
C ASP A 210 13.69 -15.91 8.92
N PRO A 211 14.39 -15.64 7.81
CA PRO A 211 14.30 -14.37 7.11
C PRO A 211 12.93 -14.23 6.41
N SER A 212 12.17 -13.25 6.87
CA SER A 212 11.19 -12.43 6.12
C SER A 212 10.25 -13.15 5.14
N PHE A 213 9.21 -13.77 5.70
CA PHE A 213 7.85 -13.71 5.14
C PHE A 213 6.96 -13.16 6.25
N ALA A 214 7.05 -11.84 6.45
CA ALA A 214 6.47 -11.14 7.58
C ALA A 214 4.97 -11.46 7.78
N SER A 215 4.66 -12.27 8.79
CA SER A 215 3.43 -12.10 9.56
C SER A 215 3.76 -11.12 10.68
N ILE A 216 3.80 -9.83 10.36
CA ILE A 216 3.98 -8.77 11.36
C ILE A 216 2.61 -8.21 11.69
N ALA A 217 2.11 -8.55 12.88
CA ALA A 217 1.09 -7.77 13.57
C ALA A 217 1.53 -7.65 15.03
N GLY A 218 2.42 -6.69 15.29
CA GLY A 218 2.48 -6.06 16.60
C GLY A 218 1.22 -5.22 16.75
N TYR A 219 0.38 -5.55 17.71
CA TYR A 219 -0.90 -4.86 17.94
C TYR A 219 -0.63 -3.44 18.45
N VAL A 220 -0.85 -2.44 17.59
CA VAL A 220 -1.03 -1.04 17.99
C VAL A 220 -2.49 -0.72 17.77
N ASP A 221 -3.20 -0.44 18.86
CA ASP A 221 -4.58 0.05 18.84
C ASP A 221 -4.57 1.54 18.48
N ASP A 222 -5.07 1.93 17.31
CA ASP A 222 -5.06 3.35 16.91
C ASP A 222 -6.32 3.88 16.23
N GLY A 223 -7.42 3.13 16.13
CA GLY A 223 -8.68 3.70 15.65
C GLY A 223 -8.57 4.31 14.25
N SER A 224 -8.40 3.48 13.22
CA SER A 224 -8.48 3.96 11.84
C SER A 224 -9.87 4.55 11.57
N ASP A 225 -9.98 5.87 11.62
CA ASP A 225 -11.17 6.67 11.28
C ASP A 225 -11.60 6.50 9.80
N TYR A 226 -10.85 5.74 9.01
CA TYR A 226 -11.19 5.44 7.64
C TYR A 226 -12.39 4.50 7.56
N GLU A 227 -13.42 4.95 6.86
CA GLU A 227 -14.39 4.01 6.31
C GLU A 227 -13.80 3.36 5.06
N PRO A 228 -13.79 2.02 4.96
CA PRO A 228 -13.24 1.34 3.81
C PRO A 228 -14.04 1.67 2.55
N GLY A 229 -13.33 1.99 1.48
CA GLY A 229 -13.92 2.35 0.20
C GLY A 229 -14.14 1.15 -0.74
N LEU A 230 -13.99 1.41 -2.04
CA LEU A 230 -14.00 0.36 -3.05
C LEU A 230 -12.73 -0.49 -2.90
N LEU A 231 -12.91 -1.81 -2.83
CA LEU A 231 -11.81 -2.76 -2.98
C LEU A 231 -11.82 -3.30 -4.41
N GLU A 232 -10.70 -3.20 -5.10
CA GLU A 232 -10.53 -3.75 -6.43
C GLU A 232 -9.53 -4.91 -6.38
N TRP A 233 -9.76 -5.95 -7.17
CA TRP A 233 -8.90 -7.13 -7.18
C TRP A 233 -8.73 -7.74 -8.56
N GLN A 234 -7.60 -8.39 -8.79
CA GLN A 234 -7.34 -9.17 -10.00
C GLN A 234 -6.71 -10.51 -9.60
N SER A 235 -7.23 -11.61 -10.15
CA SER A 235 -6.65 -12.94 -10.00
C SER A 235 -5.70 -13.25 -11.17
N ILE A 236 -4.58 -13.86 -10.84
CA ILE A 236 -3.54 -14.34 -11.74
C ILE A 236 -3.33 -15.83 -11.43
N PRO A 237 -3.59 -16.75 -12.38
CA PRO A 237 -3.34 -18.18 -12.16
C PRO A 237 -1.88 -18.45 -11.77
N PHE A 238 -1.66 -19.38 -10.84
CA PHE A 238 -0.31 -19.68 -10.34
C PHE A 238 0.59 -20.32 -11.41
N ASP A 239 -0.02 -21.04 -12.35
CA ASP A 239 0.63 -21.66 -13.52
C ASP A 239 0.74 -20.73 -14.74
N ALA A 240 0.35 -19.46 -14.61
CA ALA A 240 0.52 -18.46 -15.66
C ALA A 240 2.01 -18.24 -15.96
N GLN A 241 2.41 -18.50 -17.21
CA GLN A 241 3.80 -18.44 -17.65
C GLN A 241 3.91 -18.10 -19.13
N GLY A 242 5.07 -17.57 -19.53
CA GLY A 242 5.38 -17.27 -20.94
C GLY A 242 5.22 -15.80 -21.33
N PRO A 243 5.52 -15.46 -22.59
CA PRO A 243 5.47 -14.10 -23.11
C PRO A 243 4.02 -13.63 -23.26
N GLY A 244 3.77 -12.34 -23.10
CA GLY A 244 2.43 -11.77 -23.26
C GLY A 244 1.45 -12.07 -22.10
N ILE A 245 1.92 -12.73 -21.04
CA ILE A 245 1.08 -13.21 -19.94
C ILE A 245 1.54 -12.56 -18.64
N LEU A 246 0.58 -12.04 -17.87
CA LEU A 246 0.84 -11.54 -16.52
C LEU A 246 1.06 -12.75 -15.59
N THR A 247 2.32 -13.06 -15.28
CA THR A 247 2.70 -14.14 -14.36
C THR A 247 2.64 -13.68 -12.90
N VAL A 248 2.66 -14.62 -11.95
CA VAL A 248 2.71 -14.29 -10.51
C VAL A 248 3.98 -13.51 -10.15
N ARG A 249 5.13 -13.87 -10.71
CA ARG A 249 6.41 -13.16 -10.49
C ARG A 249 6.34 -11.73 -11.02
N LEU A 250 5.85 -11.55 -12.26
CA LEU A 250 5.70 -10.23 -12.87
C LEU A 250 4.69 -9.36 -12.10
N ALA A 251 3.56 -9.94 -11.68
CA ALA A 251 2.53 -9.24 -10.92
C ALA A 251 3.04 -8.77 -9.55
N LEU A 252 3.70 -9.64 -8.78
CA LEU A 252 4.28 -9.27 -7.48
C LEU A 252 5.38 -8.22 -7.62
N TRP A 253 6.24 -8.35 -8.62
CA TRP A 253 7.26 -7.34 -8.93
C TRP A 253 6.62 -5.99 -9.27
N ALA A 254 5.64 -5.95 -10.18
CA ALA A 254 4.96 -4.72 -10.57
C ALA A 254 4.19 -4.09 -9.40
N LEU A 255 3.54 -4.90 -8.56
CA LEU A 255 2.84 -4.42 -7.37
C LEU A 255 3.80 -3.78 -6.36
N ALA A 256 4.99 -4.35 -6.19
CA ALA A 256 6.05 -3.78 -5.35
C ALA A 256 6.58 -2.46 -5.93
N MET A 257 6.79 -2.36 -7.24
CA MET A 257 7.18 -1.10 -7.91
C MET A 257 6.11 -0.02 -7.76
N LEU A 258 4.82 -0.37 -7.92
CA LEU A 258 3.72 0.57 -7.68
C LEU A 258 3.63 1.00 -6.20
N GLY A 259 3.83 0.06 -5.27
CA GLY A 259 3.83 0.34 -3.83
C GLY A 259 5.03 1.15 -3.36
N ALA A 260 6.05 1.28 -4.20
CA ALA A 260 7.29 2.03 -3.96
C ALA A 260 7.31 3.42 -4.60
N ALA A 261 6.38 3.71 -5.50
CA ALA A 261 6.34 4.98 -6.21
C ALA A 261 6.23 6.16 -5.23
N GLU A 262 6.90 7.26 -5.55
CA GLU A 262 6.80 8.48 -4.73
C GLU A 262 5.41 9.11 -4.85
N VAL A 263 4.68 8.75 -5.90
CA VAL A 263 3.33 9.21 -6.21
C VAL A 263 2.31 8.09 -5.97
N SER A 264 1.15 8.46 -5.44
CA SER A 264 -0.05 7.60 -5.40
C SER A 264 0.10 6.25 -4.68
N THR A 265 0.96 6.16 -3.66
CA THR A 265 1.14 4.96 -2.82
C THR A 265 0.24 4.92 -1.58
N THR A 266 -0.29 6.06 -1.17
CA THR A 266 -1.15 6.20 -0.01
C THR A 266 -2.61 5.90 -0.34
N LEU A 267 -3.40 5.59 0.69
CA LEU A 267 -4.83 5.37 0.55
C LEU A 267 -5.55 6.67 0.18
N GLN A 268 -6.29 6.64 -0.92
CA GLN A 268 -7.13 7.74 -1.39
C GLN A 268 -8.58 7.28 -1.57
N SER A 269 -9.51 8.24 -1.67
CA SER A 269 -10.92 7.95 -1.91
C SER A 269 -11.19 7.51 -3.36
N GLN A 270 -10.39 8.04 -4.28
CA GLN A 270 -10.43 7.79 -5.70
C GLN A 270 -9.00 7.78 -6.23
N TYR A 271 -8.77 7.04 -7.31
CA TYR A 271 -7.48 6.96 -7.96
C TYR A 271 -7.61 7.32 -9.44
N HIS A 272 -6.54 7.85 -10.00
CA HIS A 272 -6.40 7.99 -11.44
C HIS A 272 -6.25 6.62 -12.12
N PRO A 273 -6.52 6.56 -13.44
CA PRO A 273 -6.16 5.38 -14.23
C PRO A 273 -4.70 5.00 -14.02
N LEU A 274 -4.40 3.71 -14.02
CA LEU A 274 -3.07 3.21 -13.72
C LEU A 274 -2.03 3.75 -14.71
N HIS A 275 -2.38 3.82 -16.00
CA HIS A 275 -1.57 4.45 -17.03
C HIS A 275 -2.08 5.87 -17.32
N SER A 276 -1.63 6.81 -16.50
CA SER A 276 -2.05 8.22 -16.56
C SER A 276 -0.89 9.13 -16.21
N TYR A 277 -0.95 10.37 -16.68
CA TYR A 277 0.10 11.35 -16.49
C TYR A 277 -0.49 12.74 -16.30
N THR A 278 0.35 13.65 -15.84
CA THR A 278 0.04 15.07 -15.80
C THR A 278 1.23 15.91 -16.23
N SER A 279 0.96 17.11 -16.73
CA SER A 279 1.99 18.09 -17.09
C SER A 279 2.44 18.88 -15.87
N LEU A 280 3.74 19.01 -15.71
CA LEU A 280 4.44 19.90 -14.78
C LEU A 280 5.24 20.93 -15.59
N ASP A 281 5.75 21.97 -14.94
CA ASP A 281 6.60 22.99 -15.59
C ASP A 281 7.88 22.37 -16.19
N GLU A 282 8.35 21.25 -15.62
CA GLU A 282 9.60 20.57 -15.99
C GLU A 282 9.40 19.38 -16.95
N GLY A 283 8.16 19.09 -17.38
CA GLY A 283 7.85 17.96 -18.26
C GLY A 283 6.56 17.25 -17.87
N PHE A 284 6.48 15.94 -18.09
CA PHE A 284 5.33 15.11 -17.77
C PHE A 284 5.69 14.07 -16.72
N ILE A 285 4.85 13.94 -15.68
CA ILE A 285 5.00 12.92 -14.64
C ILE A 285 3.91 11.87 -14.77
N HIS A 286 4.31 10.60 -14.73
CA HIS A 286 3.38 9.48 -14.73
C HIS A 286 2.85 9.21 -13.31
N LEU A 287 1.53 9.24 -13.12
CA LEU A 287 0.90 9.33 -11.79
C LEU A 287 0.93 8.05 -10.95
N SER A 288 1.25 6.90 -11.55
CA SER A 288 1.39 5.63 -10.80
C SER A 288 2.83 5.20 -10.57
N THR A 289 3.79 5.77 -11.29
CA THR A 289 5.21 5.35 -11.22
C THR A 289 6.12 6.46 -10.75
N GLY A 290 5.69 7.73 -10.87
CA GLY A 290 6.49 8.91 -10.57
C GLY A 290 7.52 9.23 -11.66
N HIS A 291 7.54 8.47 -12.75
CA HIS A 291 8.51 8.64 -13.82
C HIS A 291 8.28 9.97 -14.56
N MET A 292 9.34 10.79 -14.65
CA MET A 292 9.34 12.05 -15.38
C MET A 292 9.94 11.89 -16.77
N THR A 293 9.34 12.56 -17.75
CA THR A 293 9.80 12.59 -19.15
C THR A 293 9.55 13.98 -19.74
N PHE A 294 10.28 14.35 -20.79
CA PHE A 294 10.03 15.57 -21.55
C PHE A 294 9.03 15.37 -22.70
N ASP A 295 8.87 14.12 -23.13
CA ASP A 295 7.92 13.74 -24.18
C ASP A 295 6.58 13.32 -23.58
N ASP A 296 5.50 13.55 -24.31
CA ASP A 296 4.17 13.12 -23.89
C ASP A 296 4.05 11.58 -23.90
N TYR A 297 3.12 11.06 -23.10
CA TYR A 297 2.76 9.66 -23.08
C TYR A 297 1.62 9.40 -24.09
N ASP A 298 1.98 9.05 -25.33
CA ASP A 298 1.08 8.92 -26.49
C ASP A 298 -0.21 8.09 -26.25
N ASP A 299 -0.21 7.19 -25.25
CA ASP A 299 -1.31 6.27 -24.91
C ASP A 299 -1.86 6.40 -23.48
N ALA A 300 -1.30 7.31 -22.66
CA ALA A 300 -1.73 7.46 -21.27
C ALA A 300 -2.89 8.45 -21.15
N SER A 301 -3.70 8.28 -20.11
CA SER A 301 -4.77 9.25 -19.82
C SER A 301 -4.17 10.54 -19.25
N HIS A 302 -4.32 11.66 -19.97
CA HIS A 302 -3.94 12.96 -19.43
C HIS A 302 -4.90 13.40 -18.33
N VAL A 303 -4.36 13.63 -17.14
CA VAL A 303 -5.07 14.18 -15.99
C VAL A 303 -4.68 15.64 -15.87
N PHE A 304 -5.62 16.54 -16.14
CA PHE A 304 -5.37 17.97 -16.01
C PHE A 304 -5.10 18.33 -14.55
N THR A 305 -3.93 18.91 -14.28
CA THR A 305 -3.64 19.48 -12.96
C THR A 305 -4.66 20.56 -12.64
N ARG A 306 -5.18 20.58 -11.41
CA ARG A 306 -5.96 21.70 -10.89
C ARG A 306 -5.05 22.84 -10.37
N ASN A 307 -3.81 22.92 -10.84
CA ASN A 307 -2.73 23.72 -10.24
C ASN A 307 -2.97 25.24 -10.21
N ASP A 308 -3.88 25.76 -11.03
CA ASP A 308 -4.31 27.17 -10.92
C ASP A 308 -5.13 27.48 -9.65
N ARG A 309 -5.56 26.47 -8.91
CA ARG A 309 -6.28 26.66 -7.65
C ARG A 309 -5.33 26.55 -6.47
N SER A 310 -4.71 27.67 -6.09
CA SER A 310 -4.12 27.78 -4.77
C SER A 310 -5.23 27.72 -3.71
N VAL A 311 -5.14 26.77 -2.77
CA VAL A 311 -6.05 26.72 -1.62
C VAL A 311 -5.36 27.40 -0.45
N SER A 312 -5.81 28.62 -0.12
CA SER A 312 -5.33 29.33 1.07
C SER A 312 -6.13 28.88 2.30
N TYR A 313 -5.42 28.45 3.33
CA TYR A 313 -5.97 28.29 4.67
C TYR A 313 -5.58 29.50 5.52
N ASP A 314 -6.56 30.01 6.28
CA ASP A 314 -6.32 31.04 7.29
C ASP A 314 -6.23 30.46 8.71
N ASN A 315 -6.45 29.14 8.84
CA ASN A 315 -6.45 28.42 10.11
C ASN A 315 -5.22 27.50 10.19
N ASN A 316 -4.79 27.16 11.40
CA ASN A 316 -3.62 26.29 11.65
C ASN A 316 -3.85 24.80 11.37
N PHE A 317 -4.94 24.44 10.68
CA PHE A 317 -5.26 23.04 10.36
C PHE A 317 -5.36 22.87 8.85
N SER A 318 -4.46 22.05 8.34
CA SER A 318 -4.44 21.60 6.95
C SER A 318 -5.29 20.33 6.79
N SER A 319 -5.83 20.13 5.58
CA SER A 319 -6.61 18.94 5.21
C SER A 319 -5.73 17.74 4.79
N PHE A 320 -4.41 17.90 4.84
CA PHE A 320 -3.41 16.94 4.43
C PHE A 320 -2.46 16.63 5.60
N HIS A 321 -1.79 15.48 5.55
CA HIS A 321 -0.91 15.02 6.62
C HIS A 321 0.54 15.41 6.38
N ALA A 322 1.35 15.39 7.45
CA ALA A 322 2.78 15.73 7.36
C ALA A 322 3.53 14.83 6.36
N GLU A 323 3.21 13.53 6.32
CA GLU A 323 3.77 12.58 5.35
C GLU A 323 3.29 12.79 3.91
N ASP A 324 2.22 13.57 3.68
CA ASP A 324 1.76 13.88 2.33
C ASP A 324 2.52 15.10 1.75
N VAL A 325 3.34 15.79 2.55
CA VAL A 325 4.08 16.99 2.14
C VAL A 325 5.37 16.61 1.43
N HIS A 326 5.53 17.09 0.20
CA HIS A 326 6.75 16.94 -0.59
C HIS A 326 7.72 18.11 -0.36
N HIS A 327 7.26 19.34 -0.55
CA HIS A 327 8.05 20.56 -0.36
C HIS A 327 7.27 21.64 0.40
N ILE A 328 8.00 22.42 1.19
CA ILE A 328 7.49 23.64 1.82
C ILE A 328 8.38 24.79 1.37
N LEU A 329 7.77 25.79 0.74
CA LEU A 329 8.44 26.97 0.21
C LEU A 329 7.90 28.22 0.89
N TRP A 330 8.76 29.18 1.20
CA TRP A 330 8.32 30.48 1.69
C TRP A 330 7.78 31.33 0.54
N ASP A 331 6.58 31.87 0.69
CA ASP A 331 6.02 32.85 -0.25
C ASP A 331 6.13 34.26 0.33
N GLU A 332 7.07 35.05 -0.19
CA GLU A 332 7.30 36.44 0.23
C GLU A 332 6.10 37.35 0.00
N SER A 333 5.27 37.07 -1.02
CA SER A 333 4.14 37.92 -1.38
C SER A 333 3.00 37.82 -0.38
N THR A 334 2.76 36.61 0.12
CA THR A 334 1.68 36.31 1.07
C THR A 334 2.15 36.18 2.52
N ARG A 335 3.47 36.13 2.76
CA ARG A 335 4.08 35.87 4.08
C ARG A 335 3.57 34.57 4.71
N LYS A 336 3.35 33.55 3.87
CA LYS A 336 2.82 32.24 4.24
C LYS A 336 3.69 31.12 3.67
N TRP A 337 3.50 29.91 4.17
CA TRP A 337 4.11 28.70 3.62
C TRP A 337 3.31 28.20 2.43
N LYS A 338 3.95 28.04 1.28
CA LYS A 338 3.42 27.27 0.15
C LYS A 338 3.81 25.81 0.32
N VAL A 339 2.80 24.95 0.47
CA VAL A 339 2.97 23.51 0.68
C VAL A 339 2.58 22.78 -0.60
N ILE A 340 3.53 21.97 -1.08
CA ILE A 340 3.39 21.11 -2.25
C ILE A 340 3.29 19.68 -1.73
N LEU A 341 2.24 18.95 -2.12
CA LEU A 341 2.03 17.57 -1.70
C LEU A 341 2.76 16.59 -2.62
N LEU A 342 2.92 15.35 -2.15
CA LEU A 342 3.46 14.22 -2.93
C LEU A 342 2.57 13.88 -4.13
N ASP A 343 1.26 14.15 -4.03
CA ASP A 343 0.36 13.99 -5.16
C ASP A 343 0.46 15.23 -6.08
N PRO A 344 1.07 15.10 -7.29
CA PRO A 344 1.38 16.24 -8.15
C PRO A 344 0.13 16.93 -8.73
N ILE A 345 -1.03 16.29 -8.65
CA ILE A 345 -2.31 16.88 -9.08
C ILE A 345 -3.07 17.57 -7.93
N ALA A 346 -2.60 17.41 -6.69
CA ALA A 346 -3.18 18.11 -5.55
C ALA A 346 -2.94 19.62 -5.68
N PRO A 347 -3.90 20.46 -5.24
CA PRO A 347 -3.70 21.89 -5.30
C PRO A 347 -2.50 22.30 -4.44
N ASN A 348 -1.81 23.36 -4.84
CA ASN A 348 -0.86 24.02 -3.98
C ASN A 348 -1.60 24.64 -2.79
N TYR A 349 -1.11 24.40 -1.58
CA TYR A 349 -1.71 24.96 -0.38
C TYR A 349 -0.89 26.13 0.13
N THR A 350 -1.56 27.17 0.62
CA THR A 350 -0.90 28.27 1.32
C THR A 350 -1.38 28.27 2.76
N VAL A 351 -0.47 28.05 3.72
CA VAL A 351 -0.78 27.88 5.14
C VAL A 351 -0.04 28.91 6.00
N PRO A 352 -0.59 29.32 7.17
CA PRO A 352 0.08 30.28 8.05
C PRO A 352 1.40 29.73 8.61
N VAL A 353 2.27 30.63 9.09
CA VAL A 353 3.59 30.26 9.65
C VAL A 353 3.45 29.29 10.82
N GLN A 354 2.39 29.45 11.62
CA GLN A 354 2.09 28.62 12.79
C GLN A 354 1.23 27.38 12.45
N ASN A 355 1.15 26.97 11.18
CA ASN A 355 0.36 25.81 10.79
C ASN A 355 0.88 24.54 11.48
N GLU A 356 -0.04 23.74 12.02
CA GLU A 356 0.27 22.42 12.56
C GLU A 356 -0.03 21.36 11.50
N PHE A 357 0.94 20.48 11.27
CA PHE A 357 0.84 19.34 10.36
C PHE A 357 0.72 18.07 11.20
N TRP A 358 -0.42 17.39 11.11
CA TRP A 358 -0.60 16.11 11.81
C TRP A 358 0.06 14.99 11.02
N SER A 359 0.97 14.23 11.65
CA SER A 359 1.49 12.99 11.08
C SER A 359 0.70 11.80 11.61
N ARG A 360 0.14 10.99 10.71
CA ARG A 360 -0.56 9.76 11.08
C ARG A 360 0.43 8.70 11.55
N LEU A 361 1.48 8.49 10.75
CA LEU A 361 2.53 7.49 11.00
C LEU A 361 3.19 7.63 12.37
N ARG A 362 3.26 8.86 12.89
CA ARG A 362 3.91 9.16 14.17
C ARG A 362 2.93 9.53 15.28
N ALA A 363 1.62 9.55 14.98
CA ALA A 363 0.55 9.99 15.86
C ALA A 363 0.91 11.29 16.62
N ALA A 364 1.44 12.28 15.90
CA ALA A 364 1.97 13.51 16.49
C ALA A 364 1.82 14.71 15.55
N SER A 365 1.65 15.90 16.14
CA SER A 365 1.69 17.16 15.41
C SER A 365 3.14 17.62 15.20
N TYR A 366 3.37 18.25 14.05
CA TYR A 366 4.62 18.87 13.66
C TYR A 366 4.39 20.31 13.21
N SER A 367 5.39 21.15 13.37
CA SER A 367 5.48 22.48 12.75
C SER A 367 6.69 22.53 11.84
N TRP A 368 6.64 23.40 10.82
CA TRP A 368 7.79 23.71 9.98
C TRP A 368 8.41 25.01 10.50
N GLU A 369 9.57 24.90 11.14
CA GLU A 369 10.20 26.00 11.85
C GLU A 369 11.66 26.20 11.41
N GLN A 370 12.18 27.41 11.63
CA GLN A 370 13.58 27.74 11.38
C GLN A 370 14.43 27.17 12.53
N MET A 371 15.35 26.25 12.22
CA MET A 371 16.19 25.56 13.21
C MET A 371 17.51 26.29 13.53
N GLY A 372 17.69 27.51 13.02
CA GLY A 372 18.92 28.32 13.14
C GLY A 372 19.66 28.45 11.80
N GLN A 373 20.54 29.45 11.67
CA GLN A 373 21.35 29.72 10.45
C GLN A 373 20.57 29.81 9.11
N GLY A 374 19.25 30.00 9.13
CA GLY A 374 18.44 30.01 7.91
C GLY A 374 17.92 28.63 7.47
N GLU A 375 18.28 27.55 8.18
CA GLU A 375 17.77 26.22 7.90
C GLU A 375 16.35 26.06 8.46
N TYR A 376 15.50 25.36 7.71
CA TYR A 376 14.15 25.02 8.12
C TYR A 376 13.99 23.51 8.26
N GLY A 377 13.12 23.09 9.17
CA GLY A 377 12.68 21.71 9.17
C GLY A 377 11.55 21.41 10.13
N TRP A 378 11.22 20.12 10.21
CA TRP A 378 10.14 19.60 11.03
C TRP A 378 10.50 19.61 12.53
N VAL A 379 9.70 20.32 13.33
CA VAL A 379 9.77 20.30 14.79
C VAL A 379 8.55 19.56 15.32
N ARG A 380 8.79 18.52 16.14
CA ARG A 380 7.70 17.79 16.80
C ARG A 380 7.09 18.68 17.89
N LEU A 381 5.80 18.95 17.80
CA LEU A 381 5.09 19.70 18.82
C LEU A 381 4.84 18.78 20.02
N GLY A 382 5.22 19.21 21.23
CA GLY A 382 5.07 18.44 22.48
C GLY A 382 3.62 18.16 22.89
N ARG A 383 2.64 18.60 22.09
CA ARG A 383 1.23 18.27 22.28
C ARG A 383 0.98 16.87 21.73
N GLN A 384 0.94 15.87 22.60
CA GLN A 384 0.04 14.76 22.34
C GLN A 384 -1.36 15.37 22.35
N ARG A 385 -2.09 15.32 21.22
CA ARG A 385 -3.53 15.58 21.29
C ARG A 385 -4.08 14.63 22.35
N PRO A 386 -4.71 15.13 23.43
CA PRO A 386 -5.46 14.22 24.28
C PRO A 386 -6.51 13.60 23.37
N LEU A 387 -6.63 12.27 23.38
CA LEU A 387 -7.59 11.56 22.54
C LEU A 387 -9.05 12.00 22.80
N PHE A 388 -9.31 12.83 23.83
CA PHE A 388 -10.59 13.49 24.14
C PHE A 388 -10.38 14.82 24.92
N PRO A 389 -11.34 15.75 24.93
CA PRO A 389 -11.33 16.86 25.90
C PRO A 389 -11.50 16.32 27.34
N PRO A 390 -10.87 16.94 28.35
CA PRO A 390 -11.04 16.52 29.74
C PRO A 390 -12.50 16.69 30.18
N LEU A 391 -13.10 15.62 30.70
CA LEU A 391 -14.39 15.63 31.37
C LEU A 391 -14.36 16.60 32.56
N ILE A 392 -15.00 17.75 32.42
CA ILE A 392 -15.33 18.62 33.55
C ILE A 392 -16.46 17.94 34.32
N TRP A 393 -16.12 17.26 35.42
CA TRP A 393 -17.11 16.84 36.41
C TRP A 393 -17.56 18.08 37.20
N GLN A 394 -18.76 18.60 36.93
CA GLN A 394 -19.46 19.47 37.87
C GLN A 394 -20.04 18.60 38.98
N SER A 395 -19.45 18.66 40.18
CA SER A 395 -20.07 18.13 41.39
C SER A 395 -21.17 19.09 41.84
N GLY A 396 -22.42 18.75 41.56
CA GLY A 396 -23.58 19.37 42.19
C GLY A 396 -23.82 18.72 43.56
N SER A 397 -23.82 19.56 44.59
CA SER A 397 -24.20 19.30 45.98
C SER A 397 -25.64 18.84 46.16
#